data_AF-A0A945Y4D3-F1
#
_entry.id   AF-A0A945Y4D3-F1
#
_cell.length_a   1.000
_cell.length_b   1.000
_cell.length_c   1.000
_cell.angle_alpha   90.00
_cell.angle_beta   90.00
_cell.angle_gamma   90.00
#
_symmetry.space_group_name_H-M   'P 1'
#
loop_
_entity.id
_entity.type
_entity.pdbx_description
1 polymer ?
#
loop_
_entity_poly.entity_id
_entity_poly.type
_entity_poly.pdbx_seq_one_letter_code
_entity_poly.pdbx_strand_id
1 'polypeptide(L)' 'MKNLKDILKVRILVLDGAMGTMIQKYNLKEEDFRGTQFLDSDCHLKGNNDLLSITRPEIIKAIHAEYFKS' A
#
# COMPACT_ATOMS: atom_id res chain seq x y z
N MET A 1 -26.93 -3.25 -6.35
CA MET A 1 -25.64 -2.60 -6.71
C MET A 1 -25.17 -3.15 -8.04
N LYS A 2 -24.62 -2.31 -8.92
CA LYS A 2 -23.95 -2.78 -10.15
C LYS A 2 -22.63 -3.45 -9.76
N ASN A 3 -22.33 -4.61 -10.31
CA ASN A 3 -21.06 -5.30 -10.08
C ASN A 3 -19.98 -4.80 -11.05
N LEU A 4 -18.74 -5.27 -10.90
CA LEU A 4 -17.62 -4.88 -11.76
C LEU A 4 -17.91 -5.10 -13.25
N LYS A 5 -18.51 -6.25 -13.62
CA LYS A 5 -18.85 -6.60 -15.01
C LYS A 5 -19.92 -5.68 -15.59
N ASP A 6 -20.86 -5.22 -14.77
CA ASP A 6 -21.89 -4.28 -15.20
C ASP A 6 -21.30 -2.90 -15.52
N ILE A 7 -20.31 -2.45 -14.74
CA ILE A 7 -19.70 -1.12 -14.89
C ILE A 7 -18.75 -1.10 -16.10
N LEU A 8 -18.00 -2.17 -16.34
CA LEU A 8 -17.10 -2.31 -17.49
C LEU A 8 -17.81 -2.16 -18.84
N LYS A 9 -19.12 -2.45 -18.91
CA LYS A 9 -19.91 -2.30 -20.15
C LYS A 9 -20.23 -0.84 -20.51
N VAL A 10 -20.21 0.07 -19.53
CA VAL A 10 -20.72 1.44 -19.70
C VAL A 10 -19.63 2.50 -19.59
N ARG A 11 -18.46 2.17 -19.06
CA ARG A 11 -17.31 3.07 -18.98
C ARG A 11 -16.00 2.32 -18.81
N ILE A 12 -14.91 2.99 -19.13
CA ILE A 12 -13.56 2.55 -18.82
C ILE A 12 -13.33 2.66 -17.31
N LEU A 13 -12.71 1.64 -16.72
CA LEU A 13 -12.24 1.65 -15.34
C LEU A 13 -10.72 1.85 -15.32
N VAL A 14 -10.26 2.69 -14.40
CA VAL A 14 -8.84 2.93 -14.16
C VAL A 14 -8.48 2.27 -12.83
N LEU A 15 -7.35 1.57 -12.81
CA LEU A 15 -6.78 0.99 -11.59
C LEU A 15 -5.72 1.93 -11.05
N ASP A 16 -5.50 1.85 -9.73
CA ASP A 16 -4.44 2.54 -9.02
C ASP A 16 -3.05 2.26 -9.64
N GLY A 17 -2.08 3.11 -9.31
CA GLY A 17 -0.73 3.01 -9.87
C GLY A 17 0.24 2.17 -9.04
N ALA A 18 1.54 2.39 -9.29
CA ALA A 18 2.63 1.64 -8.69
C ALA A 18 2.84 1.94 -7.19
N MET A 19 2.36 1.03 -6.32
CA MET A 19 2.50 1.13 -4.86
C MET A 19 3.95 1.22 -4.38
N GLY A 20 4.85 0.37 -4.88
CA GLY A 20 6.25 0.34 -4.42
C GLY A 20 6.99 1.66 -4.65
N THR A 21 6.76 2.30 -5.79
CA THR A 21 7.36 3.60 -6.12
C THR A 21 6.84 4.71 -5.20
N MET A 22 5.56 4.67 -4.84
CA MET A 22 4.99 5.61 -3.88
C MET A 22 5.58 5.39 -2.48
N ILE A 23 5.70 4.14 -2.04
CA ILE A 23 6.30 3.78 -0.75
C ILE A 23 7.76 4.26 -0.66
N GLN A 24 8.54 4.14 -1.74
CA GLN A 24 9.94 4.60 -1.77
C GLN A 24 10.09 6.10 -1.45
N LYS A 25 9.09 6.94 -1.76
CA LYS A 25 9.11 8.39 -1.46
C LYS A 25 9.07 8.68 0.04
N TYR A 26 8.60 7.75 0.87
CA TYR A 26 8.52 7.92 2.32
C TYR A 26 9.86 7.65 3.03
N ASN A 27 10.90 7.21 2.31
CA ASN A 27 12.24 6.96 2.87
C ASN A 27 12.24 6.07 4.14
N LEU A 28 11.38 5.05 4.14
CA LEU A 28 11.18 4.16 5.28
C LEU A 28 12.44 3.38 5.64
N LYS A 29 12.62 3.17 6.94
CA LYS A 29 13.74 2.44 7.53
C LYS A 29 13.28 1.08 8.08
N GLU A 30 14.23 0.22 8.43
CA GLU A 30 13.96 -1.13 8.94
C GLU A 30 12.94 -1.13 10.08
N GLU A 31 13.00 -0.14 10.96
CA GLU A 31 12.12 -0.02 12.12
C GLU A 31 10.65 0.18 11.70
N ASP A 32 10.41 0.85 10.56
CA ASP A 32 9.06 1.06 10.02
C ASP A 32 8.44 -0.24 9.48
N PHE A 33 9.27 -1.15 8.95
CA PHE A 33 8.82 -2.47 8.48
C PHE A 33 8.65 -3.47 9.63
N ARG A 34 9.39 -3.30 10.73
CA ARG A 34 9.23 -4.12 11.94
C ARG A 34 8.01 -3.75 12.76
N GLY A 35 7.73 -2.45 12.89
CA GLY A 35 6.70 -1.95 13.79
C GLY A 35 6.90 -2.49 15.21
N THR A 36 5.80 -2.77 15.91
CA THR A 36 5.85 -3.42 17.23
C THR A 36 5.67 -4.94 17.12
N GLN A 37 5.04 -5.40 16.05
CA GLN A 37 4.64 -6.79 15.85
C GLN A 37 5.80 -7.71 15.44
N PHE A 38 6.87 -7.16 14.85
CA PHE A 38 7.99 -7.93 14.31
C PHE A 38 9.35 -7.46 14.85
N LEU A 39 9.38 -6.91 16.06
CA LEU A 39 10.61 -6.44 16.71
C LEU A 39 11.67 -7.55 16.78
N ASP A 40 11.27 -8.75 17.21
CA ASP A 40 12.14 -9.91 17.43
C ASP A 40 12.39 -10.75 16.16
N SER A 41 12.09 -10.21 14.97
CA SER A 41 12.34 -10.96 13.73
C SER A 41 13.83 -11.17 13.50
N ASP A 42 14.23 -12.42 13.29
CA ASP A 42 15.63 -12.83 13.08
C ASP A 42 16.23 -12.36 11.74
N CYS A 43 15.43 -11.82 10.83
CA CYS A 43 15.88 -11.37 9.52
C CYS A 43 15.49 -9.91 9.24
N HIS A 44 16.18 -9.29 8.27
CA HIS A 44 15.84 -7.94 7.81
C HIS A 44 14.51 -7.91 7.08
N LEU A 45 13.63 -6.98 7.47
CA LEU A 45 12.28 -6.84 6.93
C LEU A 45 12.15 -5.65 5.96
N LYS A 46 13.12 -4.74 5.92
CA LYS A 46 13.09 -3.60 5.00
C LYS A 46 12.96 -4.07 3.55
N GLY A 47 11.96 -3.50 2.87
CA GLY A 47 11.64 -3.82 1.48
C GLY A 47 10.46 -4.78 1.34
N ASN A 48 10.03 -5.45 2.41
CA ASN A 48 8.79 -6.21 2.42
C ASN A 48 7.59 -5.27 2.64
N ASN A 49 7.11 -4.66 1.56
CA ASN A 49 6.05 -3.65 1.58
C ASN A 49 4.71 -4.17 2.13
N ASP A 50 4.45 -5.48 2.07
CA ASP A 50 3.19 -6.04 2.57
C ASP A 50 3.04 -5.83 4.08
N LEU A 51 4.17 -5.85 4.82
CA LEU A 51 4.19 -5.61 6.26
C LEU A 51 3.70 -4.23 6.64
N LEU A 52 3.87 -3.23 5.75
CA LEU A 52 3.45 -1.86 6.00
C LEU A 52 1.93 -1.73 6.14
N SER A 53 1.14 -2.70 5.63
CA SER A 53 -0.31 -2.73 5.88
C SER A 53 -0.63 -2.98 7.37
N ILE A 54 0.31 -3.54 8.13
CA ILE A 54 0.18 -3.87 9.55
C ILE A 54 0.97 -2.86 10.40
N THR A 55 2.21 -2.55 10.01
CA THR A 55 3.12 -1.72 10.81
C THR A 55 2.96 -0.22 10.56
N ARG A 56 2.52 0.17 9.36
CA ARG A 56 2.33 1.56 8.90
C ARG A 56 1.04 1.74 8.08
N PRO A 57 -0.14 1.30 8.58
CA PRO A 57 -1.39 1.32 7.81
C PRO A 57 -1.80 2.73 7.35
N GLU A 58 -1.40 3.77 8.08
CA GLU A 58 -1.63 5.16 7.72
C GLU A 58 -0.97 5.56 6.40
N ILE A 59 0.23 5.05 6.12
CA ILE A 59 0.97 5.33 4.88
C ILE A 59 0.28 4.66 3.69
N ILE A 60 -0.06 3.38 3.84
CA ILE A 60 -0.77 2.62 2.79
C ILE A 60 -2.11 3.27 2.47
N LYS A 61 -2.87 3.68 3.50
CA LYS A 61 -4.12 4.41 3.32
C LYS A 61 -3.93 5.75 2.62
N ALA A 62 -2.87 6.49 2.94
CA ALA A 62 -2.57 7.77 2.30
C ALA A 62 -2.28 7.59 0.80
N ILE A 63 -1.52 6.55 0.41
CA ILE A 63 -1.20 6.26 -0.99
C ILE A 63 -2.46 5.92 -1.78
N HIS A 64 -3.33 5.04 -1.26
CA HIS A 64 -4.62 4.75 -1.91
C HIS A 64 -5.49 6.01 -2.05
N ALA A 65 -5.51 6.88 -1.03
CA ALA A 65 -6.25 8.12 -1.09
C ALA A 65 -5.71 9.10 -2.14
N GLU A 66 -4.40 9.09 -2.41
CA GLU A 66 -3.78 9.90 -3.47
C GLU A 66 -4.21 9.40 -4.86
N TYR A 67 -4.15 8.08 -5.08
CA TYR A 67 -4.63 7.48 -6.34
C TYR A 67 -6.13 7.68 -6.55
N PHE A 68 -6.94 7.58 -5.49
CA PHE A 68 -8.40 7.76 -5.59
C PHE A 68 -8.82 9.21 -5.89
N LYS A 69 -8.03 10.20 -5.46
CA LYS A 69 -8.29 11.62 -5.74
C LYS A 69 -7.93 12.04 -7.16
N SER A 70 -7.07 11.27 -7.82
CA SER A 70 -6.56 11.54 -9.17
C SER A 70 -7.61 11.20 -10.22
#